data_AF-A0A0G4M205-F1
#
_entry.id   AF-A0A0G4M205-F1
#
_cell.length_a   1.000
_cell.length_b   1.000
_cell.length_c   1.000
_cell.angle_alpha   90.00
_cell.angle_beta   90.00
_cell.angle_gamma   90.00
#
_symmetry.space_group_name_H-M   'P 1'
#
loop_
_entity.id
_entity.type
_entity.pdbx_description
1 polymer ?
#
loop_
_entity_poly.entity_id
_entity_poly.type
_entity_poly.pdbx_seq_one_letter_code
_entity_poly.pdbx_strand_id
1 'polypeptide(L)' 'MAGKIINAAKLLSRRSHILPDQLQVSELFFEVPADYSNPPAGTLKLFGRSVTKHERPIVPLSSADAIKADQKPWL' A
#
# COMPACT_ATOMS: atom_id res chain seq x y z
N MET A 1 -22.97 5.54 -21.55
CA MET A 1 -21.96 6.17 -20.67
C MET A 1 -20.70 5.34 -20.78
N ALA A 2 -19.68 5.83 -21.50
CA ALA A 2 -18.40 5.11 -21.61
C ALA A 2 -17.65 5.22 -20.27
N GLY A 3 -17.28 4.08 -19.68
CA GLY A 3 -16.49 4.06 -18.45
C GLY A 3 -15.11 4.65 -18.71
N LYS A 4 -14.74 5.69 -17.95
CA LYS A 4 -13.41 6.30 -18.03
C LYS A 4 -12.38 5.30 -17.52
N ILE A 5 -11.42 4.91 -18.36
CA ILE A 5 -10.31 4.04 -17.94
C ILE A 5 -9.37 4.88 -17.07
N ILE A 6 -9.32 4.59 -15.77
CA ILE A 6 -8.44 5.26 -14.82
C ILE A 6 -7.17 4.41 -14.69
N ASN A 7 -6.03 4.97 -15.08
CA ASN A 7 -4.74 4.29 -14.94
C ASN A 7 -4.35 4.16 -13.46
N ALA A 8 -3.72 3.04 -13.12
CA ALA A 8 -3.18 2.84 -11.78
C ALA A 8 -2.08 3.88 -11.46
N ALA A 9 -1.98 4.26 -10.19
CA ALA A 9 -0.97 5.19 -9.73
C ALA A 9 0.44 4.60 -9.86
N LYS A 10 1.41 5.42 -10.27
CA LYS A 10 2.81 5.00 -10.37
C LYS A 10 3.47 5.08 -9.00
N LEU A 11 3.94 3.95 -8.46
CA LEU A 11 4.70 3.94 -7.22
C LEU A 11 6.09 4.53 -7.45
N LEU A 12 6.43 5.62 -6.75
CA LEU A 12 7.73 6.28 -6.81
C LEU A 12 8.71 5.73 -5.78
N SER A 13 8.23 5.53 -4.55
CA SER A 13 9.07 5.06 -3.45
C SER A 13 8.24 4.31 -2.42
N ARG A 14 8.87 3.31 -1.81
CA ARG A 14 8.34 2.56 -0.67
C ARG A 14 9.43 2.43 0.38
N ARG A 15 9.18 2.95 1.58
CA ARG A 15 10.06 2.79 2.74
C ARG A 15 9.31 2.09 3.86
N SER A 16 9.83 0.97 4.33
CA SER A 16 9.23 0.24 5.45
C SER A 16 10.15 0.33 6.68
N HIS A 17 9.57 0.56 7.84
CA HIS A 17 10.29 0.53 9.11
C HIS A 17 9.40 -0.06 10.21
N ILE A 18 10.05 -0.65 11.21
CA ILE A 18 9.38 -1.24 12.38
C ILE A 18 9.44 -0.20 13.49
N LEU A 19 8.27 0.11 14.06
CA LEU A 19 8.18 0.94 15.25
C LEU A 19 8.34 0.07 16.51
N PRO A 20 8.84 0.64 17.61
CA PRO A 20 8.65 0.06 18.94
C PRO A 20 7.15 -0.21 19.12
N ASP A 21 6.79 -1.36 19.71
CA ASP A 21 5.40 -1.83 19.86
C ASP A 21 4.79 -2.58 18.65
N GLN A 22 5.60 -3.39 17.95
CA GLN A 22 5.10 -4.40 17.00
C GLN A 22 4.25 -3.82 15.84
N LEU A 23 4.56 -2.62 15.35
CA LEU A 23 3.93 -2.07 14.16
C LEU A 23 4.94 -1.99 13.02
N GLN A 24 4.58 -2.49 11.85
CA GLN A 24 5.30 -2.25 10.61
C GLN A 24 4.60 -1.14 9.84
N VAL A 25 5.32 -0.05 9.64
CA VAL A 25 4.86 1.12 8.91
C VAL A 25 5.53 1.11 7.54
N SER A 26 4.72 1.20 6.48
CA SER A 26 5.20 1.41 5.12
C SER A 26 4.74 2.77 4.60
N GLU A 27 5.70 3.64 4.33
CA GLU A 27 5.53 4.92 3.67
C GLU A 27 5.62 4.74 2.16
N LEU A 28 4.65 5.25 1.44
CA LEU A 28 4.46 5.06 0.01
C LEU A 28 4.29 6.42 -0.65
N PHE A 29 5.07 6.68 -1.70
CA PHE A 29 4.88 7.84 -2.56
C PHE A 29 4.39 7.38 -3.92
N PHE A 30 3.31 8.00 -4.39
CA PHE A 30 2.74 7.71 -5.71
C PHE A 30 2.72 8.96 -6.56
N GLU A 31 2.74 8.75 -7.87
CA GLU A 31 2.52 9.78 -8.88
C GLU A 31 1.24 9.46 -9.63
N VAL A 32 0.36 10.44 -9.72
CA VAL A 32 -0.90 10.35 -10.47
C VAL A 32 -1.05 11.56 -11.39
N PRO A 33 -1.74 11.43 -12.53
CA PRO A 33 -2.14 12.60 -13.31
C PRO A 33 -3.05 13.52 -12.48
N ALA A 34 -2.84 14.83 -12.57
CA ALA A 34 -3.74 15.82 -11.98
C ALA A 34 -5.14 15.75 -12.62
N ASP A 35 -5.17 15.54 -13.95
CA ASP A 35 -6.38 15.25 -14.70
C ASP A 35 -6.23 13.95 -15.48
N TYR A 36 -7.03 12.94 -15.14
CA TYR A 36 -7.08 11.67 -15.85
C TYR A 36 -7.67 11.79 -17.27
N SER A 37 -8.35 12.88 -17.60
CA SER A 37 -8.78 13.19 -18.98
C SER A 37 -7.67 13.84 -19.81
N ASN A 38 -6.70 14.49 -19.16
CA ASN A 38 -5.59 15.19 -19.80
C ASN A 38 -4.27 14.92 -19.05
N PRO A 39 -3.67 13.72 -19.19
CA PRO A 39 -2.46 13.34 -18.44
C PRO A 39 -1.26 14.29 -18.58
N PRO A 40 -1.01 14.95 -19.73
CA PRO A 40 0.05 15.95 -19.88
C PRO A 40 -0.14 17.23 -19.06
N ALA A 41 -1.34 17.48 -18.52
CA ALA A 41 -1.65 18.71 -17.77
C ALA A 41 -0.87 18.85 -16.46
N GLY A 42 -0.24 17.77 -16.00
CA GLY A 42 0.60 17.75 -14.82
C GLY A 42 0.38 16.49 -13.98
N THR A 43 1.30 16.26 -13.05
CA THR A 43 1.23 15.15 -12.10
C THR A 43 1.15 15.65 -10.67
N LEU A 44 0.49 14.87 -9.82
CA LEU A 44 0.41 15.06 -8.38
C LEU A 44 1.20 13.95 -7.69
N LYS A 45 1.90 14.32 -6.63
CA LYS A 45 2.61 13.39 -5.76
C LYS A 45 1.77 13.10 -4.52
N LEU A 46 1.29 11.87 -4.41
CA LEU A 46 0.53 11.41 -3.26
C LEU A 46 1.47 10.75 -2.25
N PHE A 47 1.21 10.99 -0.97
CA PHE A 47 1.84 10.28 0.13
C PHE A 47 0.79 9.44 0.84
N GLY A 48 1.10 8.16 1.05
CA GLY A 48 0.27 7.22 1.77
C GLY A 48 1.10 6.45 2.79
N ARG A 49 0.45 6.02 3.88
CA ARG A 49 1.09 5.20 4.90
C ARG A 49 0.20 4.02 5.23
N SER A 50 0.72 2.81 5.04
CA SER A 50 0.05 1.59 5.50
C SER A 50 0.69 1.11 6.79
N VAL A 51 -0.15 0.73 7.76
CA VAL A 51 0.30 0.18 9.04
C VAL A 51 -0.24 -1.23 9.15
N THR A 52 0.65 -2.17 9.48
CA THR A 52 0.30 -3.56 9.77
C THR A 52 0.87 -3.97 11.11
N LYS A 53 0.20 -4.89 11.78
CA LYS A 53 0.74 -5.54 12.98
C LYS A 53 1.97 -6.35 12.57
N HIS A 54 3.05 -6.17 13.31
CA HIS A 54 4.34 -6.86 13.16
C HIS A 54 4.58 -7.72 14.40
N GLU A 55 3.87 -8.85 14.46
CA GLU A 55 4.05 -9.86 15.49
C GLU A 55 5.16 -10.84 15.09
N ARG A 56 6.09 -11.10 16.01
CA ARG A 56 7.06 -12.19 15.90
C ARG A 56 6.77 -13.23 16.97
N PRO A 57 5.91 -14.22 16.67
CA PRO A 57 5.56 -15.24 17.65
C PRO A 57 6.78 -16.11 17.98
N ILE A 58 6.88 -16.54 19.23
CA ILE A 58 7.96 -17.42 19.71
C ILE A 58 7.90 -18.78 19.00
N VAL A 59 6.69 -19.25 18.71
CA VAL A 59 6.44 -20.44 17.88
C VAL A 59 6.13 -19.96 16.46
N PRO A 60 6.90 -20.39 15.44
CA PRO A 60 6.60 -20.05 14.06
C PRO A 60 5.19 -20.48 13.66
N LEU A 61 4.47 -19.61 12.96
CA LEU A 61 3.16 -19.95 12.41
C LEU A 61 3.29 -21.05 11.35
N SER A 62 2.29 -21.92 11.29
CA SER A 62 2.15 -22.85 10.16
C SER A 62 1.89 -22.04 8.87
N SER A 63 2.21 -22.61 7.71
CA SER A 63 1.95 -21.95 6.41
C SER A 63 0.47 -21.58 6.23
N ALA A 64 -0.45 -22.42 6.72
CA ALA A 64 -1.89 -22.17 6.65
C ALA A 64 -2.33 -20.99 7.54
N ASP A 65 -1.75 -20.85 8.73
CA ASP A 65 -2.13 -19.78 9.67
C ASP A 65 -1.52 -18.43 9.26
N ALA A 66 -0.34 -18.43 8.65
CA ALA A 66 0.26 -17.24 8.07
C ALA A 66 -0.60 -16.65 6.95
N ILE A 67 -1.17 -17.49 6.07
CA ILE A 67 -2.06 -17.05 4.98
C ILE A 67 -3.34 -16.43 5.54
N LYS A 68 -3.93 -17.03 6.58
CA LYS A 68 -5.13 -16.48 7.25
C LYS A 68 -4.85 -15.13 7.91
N ALA A 69 -3.67 -14.96 8.52
CA ALA A 69 -3.29 -13.71 9.15
C ALA A 69 -3.10 -12.56 8.15
N ASP A 70 -2.67 -12.87 6.92
CA ASP A 70 -2.48 -11.89 5.84
C ASP A 70 -3.78 -11.52 5.10
N GLN A 71 -4.85 -12.31 5.26
CA GLN A 71 -6.17 -11.99 4.70
C GLN A 71 -6.80 -10.79 5.42
N LYS A 72 -6.76 -9.64 4.75
CA LYS A 72 -7.40 -8.41 5.22
C LYS A 72 -8.85 -8.40 4.75
N PRO A 73 -9.80 -7.88 5.55
CA PRO A 73 -11.23 -7.90 5.19
C PRO A 73 -11.59 -7.06 3.95
N TRP A 74 -10.65 -6.28 3.43
CA TRP A 74 -10.78 -5.47 2.22
C TRP A 74 -10.02 -6.04 1.01
N LEU A 75 -9.48 -7.26 1.12
CA LEU A 75 -8.77 -8.02 0.08
C LEU A 75 -9.50 -9.34 -0.16
#